data_AF-A0A2D7KQ86-F1
#
_entry.id   AF-A0A2D7KQ86-F1
#
_cell.length_a   1.000
_cell.length_b   1.000
_cell.length_c   1.000
_cell.angle_alpha   90.00
_cell.angle_beta   90.00
_cell.angle_gamma   90.00
#
_symmetry.space_group_name_H-M   'P 1'
#
loop_
_entity.id
_entity.type
_entity.pdbx_description
1 polymer ?
#
loop_
_entity_poly.entity_id
_entity_poly.type
_entity_poly.pdbx_seq_one_letter_code
_entity_poly.pdbx_strand_id
1 'polypeptide(L)'
;MTVRPDVRASIAARDLDNSDLLEEISSPVLVSQGEEDIVVLPSMAKFILDNCGVAEGSYYEGVGHGPFIEDVDRFNAELTTFVDKVV
;
A
#
# COMPACT_ATOMS: atom_id res chain seq x y z
N MET A 1 19.06 -9.27 10.50
CA MET A 1 17.85 -8.73 11.15
C MET A 1 18.23 -8.20 12.53
N THR A 2 18.21 -6.89 12.75
CA THR A 2 18.77 -6.22 13.95
C THR A 2 17.79 -6.06 15.12
N VAL A 3 16.52 -6.37 14.92
CA VAL A 3 15.46 -6.28 15.96
C VAL A 3 15.52 -7.50 16.88
N ARG A 4 15.20 -7.37 18.18
CA ARG A 4 15.13 -8.53 19.09
C ARG A 4 13.97 -9.48 18.73
N PRO A 5 14.09 -10.80 18.96
CA PRO A 5 13.03 -11.75 18.63
C PRO A 5 11.68 -11.47 19.31
N ASP A 6 11.70 -11.08 20.59
CA ASP A 6 10.49 -10.77 21.35
C ASP A 6 9.75 -9.55 20.79
N VAL A 7 10.47 -8.51 20.40
CA VAL A 7 9.89 -7.31 19.77
C VAL A 7 9.21 -7.65 18.43
N ARG A 8 9.83 -8.49 17.59
CA ARG A 8 9.20 -8.92 16.33
C ARG A 8 7.95 -9.77 16.57
N ALA A 9 8.01 -10.67 17.56
CA ALA A 9 6.86 -11.49 17.94
C ALA A 9 5.69 -10.61 18.41
N SER A 10 5.96 -9.55 19.17
CA SER A 10 4.91 -8.61 19.58
C SER A 10 4.25 -7.87 18.41
N ILE A 11 5.00 -7.48 17.38
CA ILE A 11 4.42 -6.89 16.17
C ILE A 11 3.60 -7.92 15.38
N ALA A 12 4.11 -9.14 15.23
CA ALA A 12 3.40 -10.21 14.54
C ALA A 12 2.12 -10.65 15.26
N ALA A 13 2.09 -10.55 16.59
CA ALA A 13 0.92 -10.88 17.42
C ALA A 13 -0.03 -9.69 17.63
N ARG A 14 0.28 -8.50 17.07
CA ARG A 14 -0.59 -7.34 17.19
C ARG A 14 -1.87 -7.59 16.41
N ASP A 15 -2.99 -7.57 17.10
CA ASP A 15 -4.32 -7.62 16.53
C ASP A 15 -4.93 -6.21 16.62
N LEU A 16 -5.13 -5.58 15.47
CA LEU A 16 -5.72 -4.26 15.34
C LEU A 16 -6.44 -4.18 13.99
N ASP A 17 -7.71 -3.81 14.05
CA ASP A 17 -8.53 -3.51 12.88
C ASP A 17 -8.80 -2.01 12.83
N ASN A 18 -8.51 -1.40 11.68
CA ASN A 18 -8.75 0.02 11.39
C ASN A 18 -9.56 0.17 10.09
N SER A 19 -10.25 -0.89 9.65
CA SER A 19 -10.99 -0.89 8.40
C SER A 19 -12.14 0.13 8.39
N ASP A 20 -12.73 0.39 9.56
CA ASP A 20 -13.75 1.41 9.79
C ASP A 20 -13.26 2.82 9.46
N LEU A 21 -11.97 3.10 9.68
CA LEU A 21 -11.38 4.42 9.41
C LEU A 21 -11.19 4.70 7.91
N LEU A 22 -11.24 3.70 7.03
CA LEU A 22 -11.01 3.90 5.59
C LEU A 22 -12.06 4.81 4.96
N GLU A 23 -13.31 4.72 5.43
CA GLU A 23 -14.43 5.56 4.98
C GLU A 23 -14.28 7.03 5.44
N GLU A 24 -13.55 7.26 6.53
CA GLU A 24 -13.33 8.60 7.11
C GLU A 24 -12.19 9.38 6.41
N ILE A 25 -11.37 8.70 5.60
CA ILE A 25 -10.26 9.34 4.89
C ILE A 25 -10.80 10.31 3.82
N SER A 26 -10.43 11.57 3.95
CA SER A 26 -10.84 12.66 3.04
C SER A 26 -9.69 13.25 2.22
N SER A 27 -8.45 12.90 2.53
CA SER A 27 -7.28 13.28 1.72
C SER A 27 -7.13 12.34 0.53
N PRO A 28 -6.62 12.81 -0.63
CA PRO A 28 -6.34 11.93 -1.77
C PRO A 28 -5.43 10.75 -1.38
N VAL A 29 -5.73 9.56 -1.91
CA VAL A 29 -4.97 8.33 -1.63
C VAL A 29 -4.57 7.65 -2.95
N LEU A 30 -3.29 7.33 -3.10
CA LEU A 30 -2.78 6.44 -4.15
C LEU A 30 -2.39 5.10 -3.52
N VAL A 31 -2.92 4.00 -4.07
CA VAL A 31 -2.56 2.63 -3.70
C VAL A 31 -1.73 2.01 -4.81
N SER A 32 -0.40 1.95 -4.62
CA SER A 32 0.54 1.28 -5.53
C SER A 32 0.73 -0.18 -5.12
N GLN A 33 0.24 -1.11 -5.94
CA GLN A 33 0.20 -2.53 -5.63
C GLN A 33 0.90 -3.35 -6.72
N GLY A 34 1.84 -4.23 -6.34
CA GLY A 34 2.33 -5.26 -7.26
C GLY A 34 1.32 -6.39 -7.42
N GLU A 35 1.09 -6.84 -8.66
CA GLU A 35 0.14 -7.92 -8.95
C GLU A 35 0.64 -9.29 -8.47
N GLU A 36 1.96 -9.46 -8.31
CA GLU A 36 2.59 -10.68 -7.81
C GLU A 36 2.96 -10.61 -6.33
N ASP A 37 2.43 -9.64 -5.57
CA ASP A 37 2.71 -9.49 -4.14
C ASP A 37 2.20 -10.69 -3.32
N ILE A 38 3.13 -11.38 -2.67
CA ILE A 38 2.87 -12.52 -1.78
C ILE A 38 3.00 -12.17 -0.30
N VAL A 39 3.41 -10.95 0.03
CA VAL A 39 3.56 -10.45 1.42
C VAL A 39 2.28 -9.73 1.84
N VAL A 40 1.77 -8.82 1.00
CA VAL A 40 0.47 -8.16 1.17
C VAL A 40 -0.32 -8.36 -0.12
N LEU A 41 -1.27 -9.30 -0.08
CA LEU A 41 -1.96 -9.74 -1.29
C LEU A 41 -2.70 -8.60 -2.00
N PRO A 42 -2.83 -8.65 -3.35
CA PRO A 42 -3.59 -7.64 -4.11
C PRO A 42 -5.04 -7.45 -3.66
N SER A 43 -5.63 -8.43 -2.98
CA SER A 43 -6.96 -8.31 -2.36
C SER A 43 -7.03 -7.20 -1.31
N MET A 44 -5.90 -6.82 -0.68
CA MET A 44 -5.85 -5.71 0.27
C MET A 44 -5.92 -4.36 -0.42
N ALA A 45 -5.24 -4.18 -1.56
CA ALA A 45 -5.42 -2.98 -2.38
C ALA A 45 -6.87 -2.84 -2.85
N LYS A 46 -7.48 -3.95 -3.31
CA LYS A 46 -8.90 -3.99 -3.64
C LYS A 46 -9.78 -3.61 -2.43
N PHE A 47 -9.50 -4.14 -1.25
CA PHE A 47 -10.23 -3.81 -0.03
C PHE A 47 -10.17 -2.31 0.28
N ILE A 48 -8.99 -1.67 0.15
CA ILE A 48 -8.86 -0.22 0.35
C ILE A 48 -9.70 0.54 -0.68
N LEU A 49 -9.63 0.18 -1.96
CA LEU A 49 -10.40 0.87 -3.02
C LEU A 49 -11.91 0.71 -2.85
N ASP A 50 -12.36 -0.43 -2.32
CA ASP A 50 -13.79 -0.68 -2.07
C ASP A 50 -14.32 0.12 -0.85
N ASN A 51 -13.45 0.51 0.11
CA ASN A 51 -13.85 1.13 1.38
C ASN A 51 -13.33 2.57 1.57
N CYS A 52 -12.46 3.08 0.70
CA CYS A 52 -11.95 4.45 0.73
C CYS A 52 -12.33 5.18 -0.56
N GLY A 53 -13.38 6.01 -0.50
CA GLY A 53 -13.97 6.63 -1.70
C GLY A 53 -13.06 7.63 -2.45
N VAL A 54 -11.95 8.03 -1.84
CA VAL A 54 -10.96 8.96 -2.43
C VAL A 54 -9.69 8.25 -2.91
N ALA A 55 -9.66 6.92 -2.85
CA ALA A 55 -8.50 6.13 -3.25
C ALA A 55 -8.50 5.84 -4.77
N GLU A 56 -7.33 5.99 -5.39
CA GLU A 56 -7.02 5.51 -6.73
C GLU A 56 -6.00 4.37 -6.67
N GLY A 57 -6.17 3.35 -7.51
CA GLY A 57 -5.31 2.17 -7.55
C GLY A 57 -4.37 2.17 -8.75
N SER A 58 -3.10 1.86 -8.52
CA SER A 58 -2.08 1.62 -9.55
C SER A 58 -1.52 0.21 -9.38
N TYR A 59 -1.74 -0.66 -10.36
CA TYR A 59 -1.33 -2.06 -10.33
C TYR A 59 -0.11 -2.30 -11.23
N TYR A 60 0.89 -2.97 -10.69
CA TYR A 60 2.15 -3.26 -11.37
C TYR A 60 2.21 -4.71 -11.83
N GLU A 61 2.04 -4.92 -13.13
CA GLU A 61 2.20 -6.23 -13.78
C GLU A 61 3.64 -6.73 -13.59
N GLY A 62 3.80 -8.00 -13.19
CA GLY A 62 5.11 -8.63 -12.99
C GLY A 62 5.91 -8.14 -11.77
N VAL A 63 5.30 -7.33 -10.90
CA VAL A 63 5.95 -6.77 -9.70
C VAL A 63 5.41 -7.42 -8.43
N GLY A 64 6.32 -7.74 -7.52
CA GLY A 64 6.01 -8.28 -6.19
C GLY A 64 5.69 -7.20 -5.16
N HIS A 65 6.26 -7.35 -3.95
CA HIS A 65 5.89 -6.51 -2.81
C HIS A 65 6.45 -5.09 -2.87
N GLY A 66 7.54 -4.87 -3.61
CA GLY A 66 8.28 -3.60 -3.58
C GLY A 66 8.31 -2.87 -4.92
N PRO A 67 7.22 -2.27 -5.41
CA PRO A 67 7.24 -1.49 -6.65
C PRO A 67 8.35 -0.43 -6.70
N PHE A 68 8.62 0.22 -5.57
CA PHE A 68 9.69 1.23 -5.42
C PHE A 68 11.13 0.68 -5.52
N ILE A 69 11.31 -0.64 -5.52
CA ILE A 69 12.60 -1.32 -5.74
C ILE A 69 12.60 -2.04 -7.10
N GLU A 70 11.47 -2.63 -7.48
CA GLU A 70 11.35 -3.51 -8.64
C GLU A 70 11.08 -2.75 -9.94
N ASP A 71 10.38 -1.62 -9.89
CA ASP A 71 10.13 -0.71 -11.03
C ASP A 71 10.27 0.76 -10.58
N VAL A 72 11.51 1.13 -10.26
CA VAL A 72 11.89 2.42 -9.68
C VAL A 72 11.44 3.61 -10.54
N ASP A 73 11.61 3.52 -11.85
CA ASP A 73 11.32 4.61 -12.78
C ASP A 73 9.82 4.89 -12.85
N ARG A 74 9.01 3.83 -12.97
CA ARG A 74 7.55 3.96 -12.95
C ARG A 74 7.04 4.48 -11.61
N PHE A 75 7.54 3.93 -10.49
CA PHE A 75 7.12 4.34 -9.15
C PHE A 75 7.40 5.82 -8.88
N ASN A 76 8.60 6.30 -9.21
CA ASN A 76 8.92 7.71 -9.02
C ASN A 76 8.10 8.63 -9.94
N ALA A 77 7.81 8.20 -11.16
CA ALA A 77 6.99 8.97 -12.10
C ALA A 77 5.54 9.09 -11.63
N GLU A 78 4.91 8.01 -11.16
CA GLU A 78 3.54 8.06 -10.65
C GLU A 78 3.44 8.86 -9.35
N LEU A 79 4.42 8.73 -8.46
CA LEU A 79 4.43 9.48 -7.20
C LEU A 79 4.51 10.99 -7.46
N THR A 80 5.38 11.39 -8.38
CA THR A 80 5.48 12.80 -8.82
C THR A 80 4.15 13.26 -9.42
N THR A 81 3.59 12.48 -10.34
CA THR A 81 2.30 12.78 -10.99
C THR A 81 1.15 12.90 -9.98
N PHE A 82 1.12 12.03 -8.96
CA PHE A 82 0.10 12.07 -7.91
C PHE A 82 0.23 13.34 -7.06
N VAL A 83 1.44 13.67 -6.60
CA VAL A 83 1.68 14.87 -5.81
C VAL A 83 1.32 16.14 -6.60
N ASP A 84 1.69 16.22 -7.88
CA ASP A 84 1.39 17.36 -8.74
C ASP A 84 -0.13 17.59 -8.98
N LYS A 85 -0.97 16.56 -8.81
CA LYS A 85 -2.44 16.69 -8.89
C LYS A 85 -3.07 17.23 -7.60
N VAL A 86 -2.39 17.06 -6.47
CA VAL A 86 -2.93 17.35 -5.14
C VAL A 86 -2.51 18.74 -4.63
N VAL A 87 -1.42 19.29 -5.17
CA VAL A 87 -0.95 20.68 -4.94
C VAL A 87 -1.71 21.67 -5.82
#